data_AF-A0A520ZXZ5-F1
#
_entry.id   AF-A0A520ZXZ5-F1
#
_cell.length_a   1.000
_cell.length_b   1.000
_cell.length_c   1.000
_cell.angle_alpha   90.00
_cell.angle_beta   90.00
_cell.angle_gamma   90.00
#
_symmetry.space_group_name_H-M   'P 1'
#
loop_
_entity.id
_entity.type
_entity.pdbx_description
1 polymer ?
#
loop_
_entity_poly.entity_id
_entity_poly.type
_entity_poly.pdbx_seq_one_letter_code
_entity_poly.pdbx_strand_id
1 'polypeptide(L)'
;MEVVETPKGEYLQLTRKVVGKQTSELLPSLLQEIILALSFPKSMRWGVNQHSFARPIQWIVALFDGKVVQFEHEGIKADNKTCGHRFMAPDPVVIENADGYEKGLEAVSVIGDFELRKEKV
;
A
#
# COMPACT_ATOMS: atom_id res chain seq x y z
N MET A 1 5.16 35.93 8.33
CA MET A 1 5.86 36.56 7.20
C MET A 1 6.79 37.56 7.82
N GLU A 2 8.09 37.39 7.63
CA GLU A 2 9.13 38.28 8.15
C GLU A 2 9.81 38.93 6.94
N VAL A 3 10.03 40.24 6.99
CA VAL A 3 10.79 40.93 5.95
C VAL A 3 12.27 40.78 6.29
N VAL A 4 13.04 40.18 5.39
CA VAL A 4 14.47 39.92 5.56
C VAL A 4 15.21 40.73 4.51
N GLU A 5 16.15 41.58 4.95
CA GLU A 5 17.04 42.32 4.06
C GLU A 5 18.12 41.38 3.50
N THR A 6 18.17 41.29 2.19
CA THR A 6 19.26 40.64 1.45
C THR A 6 20.08 41.71 0.73
N PRO A 7 21.30 41.41 0.26
CA PRO A 7 22.10 42.35 -0.54
C PRO A 7 21.42 42.85 -1.82
N LYS A 8 20.29 42.25 -2.22
CA LYS A 8 19.47 42.63 -3.38
C LYS A 8 18.15 43.32 -3.03
N GLY A 9 17.93 43.70 -1.76
CA GLY A 9 16.72 44.38 -1.27
C GLY A 9 15.91 43.56 -0.25
N GLU A 10 14.75 44.08 0.10
CA GLU A 10 13.79 43.48 1.05
C GLU A 10 13.05 42.28 0.44
N TYR A 11 13.07 41.14 1.12
CA TYR A 11 12.33 39.94 0.74
C TYR A 11 11.36 39.52 1.84
N LEU A 12 10.15 39.09 1.46
CA LEU A 12 9.22 38.45 2.38
C LEU A 12 9.56 36.96 2.52
N GLN A 13 10.04 36.57 3.71
CA GLN A 13 10.29 35.18 4.06
C GLN A 13 9.11 34.61 4.86
N LEU A 14 8.73 33.37 4.54
CA LEU A 14 7.70 32.64 5.27
C LEU A 14 8.27 31.28 5.67
N THR A 15 8.63 31.15 6.94
CA THR A 15 9.13 29.89 7.51
C THR A 15 7.95 29.03 7.94
N ARG A 16 7.66 27.96 7.19
CA ARG A 16 6.61 26.98 7.55
C ARG A 16 7.24 25.83 8.34
N LYS A 17 6.96 25.76 9.64
CA LYS A 17 7.34 24.62 10.48
C LYS A 17 6.28 23.54 10.37
N VAL A 18 6.63 22.38 9.81
CA VAL A 18 5.75 21.20 9.75
C VAL A 18 6.09 20.30 10.92
N VAL A 19 5.14 20.10 11.84
CA VAL A 19 5.30 19.18 12.97
C VAL A 19 5.17 17.74 12.46
N GLY A 20 6.03 16.83 12.92
CA GLY A 20 5.93 15.41 12.59
C GLY A 20 4.60 14.83 13.09
N LYS A 21 3.95 14.02 12.23
CA LYS A 21 2.74 13.26 12.60
C LYS A 21 3.10 11.81 12.89
N GLN A 22 2.21 11.09 13.58
CA GLN A 22 2.38 9.65 13.75
C GLN A 22 2.31 8.97 12.38
N THR A 23 3.18 7.98 12.15
CA THR A 23 3.22 7.23 10.89
C THR A 23 1.87 6.58 10.57
N SER A 24 1.18 6.05 11.58
CA SER A 24 -0.16 5.46 11.47
C SER A 24 -1.21 6.41 10.87
N GLU A 25 -1.10 7.72 11.12
CA GLU A 25 -2.02 8.72 10.58
C GLU A 25 -1.71 9.09 9.12
N LEU A 26 -0.45 8.91 8.71
CA LEU A 26 0.01 9.24 7.36
C LEU A 26 -0.20 8.06 6.39
N LEU A 27 -0.09 6.83 6.88
CA LEU A 27 -0.16 5.62 6.07
C LEU A 27 -1.41 5.51 5.19
N PRO A 28 -2.65 5.77 5.67
CA PRO A 28 -3.83 5.68 4.81
C PRO A 28 -3.74 6.56 3.55
N SER A 29 -3.35 7.83 3.70
CA SER A 29 -3.20 8.76 2.58
C SER A 29 -2.07 8.32 1.64
N LEU A 30 -0.91 7.96 2.22
CA LEU A 30 0.25 7.55 1.45
C LEU A 30 -0.02 6.27 0.65
N LEU A 31 -0.65 5.27 1.25
CA LEU A 31 -1.00 4.02 0.56
C LEU A 31 -1.99 4.27 -0.57
N GLN A 32 -2.97 5.16 -0.36
CA GLN A 32 -3.90 5.55 -1.41
C GLN A 32 -3.20 6.27 -2.57
N GLU A 33 -2.30 7.20 -2.27
CA GLU A 33 -1.48 7.90 -3.26
C GLU A 33 -0.58 6.93 -4.04
N ILE A 34 0.05 5.96 -3.36
CA ILE A 34 0.88 4.92 -3.98
C ILE A 34 0.05 4.10 -4.96
N ILE A 35 -1.14 3.62 -4.56
CA ILE A 35 -2.01 2.84 -5.44
C ILE A 35 -2.39 3.63 -6.69
N LEU A 36 -2.69 4.93 -6.53
CA LEU A 36 -3.05 5.81 -7.64
C LEU A 36 -1.86 6.09 -8.56
N ALA A 37 -0.64 6.15 -8.03
CA ALA A 37 0.59 6.42 -8.76
C ALA A 37 1.14 5.20 -9.52
N LEU A 38 0.70 3.97 -9.20
CA LEU A 38 1.11 2.78 -9.91
C LEU A 38 0.63 2.82 -11.37
N SER A 39 1.57 2.74 -12.30
CA SER A 39 1.30 2.68 -13.73
C SER A 39 1.80 1.36 -14.31
N PHE A 40 1.00 0.77 -15.19
CA PHE A 40 1.29 -0.52 -15.79
C PHE A 40 1.26 -0.43 -17.32
N PRO A 41 2.17 -1.11 -18.05
CA PRO A 41 2.18 -1.10 -19.51
C PRO A 41 0.90 -1.66 -20.14
N LYS A 42 0.27 -2.62 -19.45
CA LYS A 42 -1.07 -3.11 -19.75
C LYS A 42 -1.94 -2.89 -18.52
N SER A 43 -2.83 -1.91 -18.60
CA SER A 43 -3.81 -1.62 -17.58
C SER A 43 -5.22 -1.92 -18.09
N MET A 44 -6.11 -2.26 -17.16
CA MET A 44 -7.50 -2.54 -17.43
C MET A 44 -8.35 -1.77 -16.44
N ARG A 45 -9.51 -1.29 -16.90
CA ARG A 45 -10.60 -0.81 -16.05
C ARG A 45 -11.65 -1.90 -15.96
N TRP A 46 -12.22 -2.11 -14.77
CA TRP A 46 -13.23 -3.15 -14.55
C TRP A 46 -14.44 -2.59 -13.80
N GLY A 47 -15.63 -3.09 -14.11
CA GLY A 47 -16.87 -2.65 -13.46
C GLY A 47 -17.14 -1.14 -13.65
N VAL A 48 -17.52 -0.47 -12.55
CA VAL A 48 -17.78 0.99 -12.50
C VAL A 48 -16.56 1.80 -12.06
N ASN A 49 -15.41 1.14 -11.90
CA ASN A 49 -14.21 1.73 -11.34
C ASN A 49 -13.55 2.73 -12.30
N GLN A 50 -12.97 3.78 -11.73
CA GLN A 50 -12.36 4.86 -12.50
C GLN A 50 -10.85 4.67 -12.65
N HIS A 51 -10.21 4.01 -11.69
CA HIS A 51 -8.78 3.75 -11.73
C HIS A 51 -8.45 2.55 -12.62
N SER A 52 -7.33 2.65 -13.34
CA SER A 52 -6.82 1.59 -14.19
C SER A 52 -5.69 0.88 -13.47
N PHE A 53 -5.79 -0.44 -13.28
CA PHE A 53 -4.75 -1.26 -12.65
C PHE A 53 -4.37 -2.43 -13.56
N ALA A 54 -3.25 -3.11 -13.29
CA ALA A 54 -2.85 -4.26 -14.10
C ALA A 54 -3.93 -5.36 -14.15
N ARG A 55 -4.61 -5.58 -13.03
CA ARG A 55 -5.69 -6.55 -12.84
C ARG A 55 -6.68 -6.04 -11.77
N PRO A 56 -7.93 -6.51 -11.78
CA PRO A 56 -8.88 -6.19 -10.73
C PRO A 56 -8.34 -6.58 -9.35
N ILE A 57 -8.17 -5.59 -8.48
CA ILE A 57 -7.77 -5.81 -7.09
C ILE A 57 -8.89 -6.61 -6.42
N GLN A 58 -8.54 -7.68 -5.71
CA GLN A 58 -9.51 -8.55 -5.02
C GLN A 58 -9.56 -8.26 -3.52
N TRP A 59 -8.40 -8.00 -2.92
CA TRP A 59 -8.24 -7.62 -1.52
C TRP A 59 -6.94 -6.84 -1.35
N ILE A 60 -6.80 -6.16 -0.21
CA ILE A 60 -5.62 -5.38 0.15
C ILE A 60 -5.20 -5.83 1.55
N VAL A 61 -3.95 -6.26 1.70
CA VAL A 61 -3.34 -6.51 3.01
C VAL A 61 -2.48 -5.31 3.39
N ALA A 62 -2.85 -4.61 4.46
CA ALA A 62 -2.08 -3.47 4.95
C ALA A 62 -1.96 -3.49 6.47
N LEU A 63 -0.73 -3.74 6.93
CA LEU A 63 -0.41 -3.91 8.34
C LEU A 63 0.72 -2.95 8.74
N PHE A 64 0.57 -2.36 9.91
CA PHE A 64 1.61 -1.55 10.55
C PHE A 64 1.64 -1.90 12.04
N ASP A 65 2.79 -2.38 12.53
CA ASP A 65 2.98 -2.78 13.93
C ASP A 65 1.92 -3.77 14.44
N GLY A 66 1.60 -4.77 13.61
CA GLY A 66 0.59 -5.80 13.90
C GLY A 66 -0.87 -5.30 13.83
N LYS A 67 -1.10 -4.06 13.42
CA LYS A 67 -2.45 -3.47 13.30
C LYS A 67 -2.80 -3.21 11.85
N VAL A 68 -4.07 -3.42 11.50
CA VAL A 68 -4.60 -3.09 10.18
C VAL A 68 -4.59 -1.58 9.98
N VAL A 69 -3.97 -1.14 8.88
CA VAL A 69 -4.06 0.24 8.42
C VAL A 69 -5.41 0.42 7.73
N GLN A 70 -6.32 1.15 8.36
CA GLN A 70 -7.67 1.34 7.83
C GLN A 70 -7.65 2.31 6.64
N PHE A 71 -7.84 1.78 5.44
CA PHE A 71 -8.16 2.56 4.25
C PHE A 71 -8.98 1.72 3.27
N GLU A 72 -9.55 2.39 2.28
CA GLU A 72 -10.38 1.78 1.25
C GLU A 72 -9.96 2.29 -0.13
N HIS A 73 -9.97 1.41 -1.12
CA HIS A 73 -9.76 1.77 -2.52
C HIS A 73 -10.86 1.13 -3.37
N GLU A 74 -11.68 1.97 -4.01
CA GLU A 74 -12.78 1.55 -4.90
C GLU A 74 -13.69 0.45 -4.31
N GLY A 75 -14.10 0.61 -3.05
CA GLY A 75 -14.96 -0.35 -2.34
C GLY A 75 -14.22 -1.49 -1.63
N ILE A 76 -12.90 -1.60 -1.83
CA ILE A 76 -12.07 -2.66 -1.23
C ILE A 76 -11.39 -2.11 0.02
N LYS A 77 -11.81 -2.62 1.18
CA LYS A 77 -11.21 -2.27 2.47
C LYS A 77 -9.94 -3.09 2.72
N ALA A 78 -8.91 -2.42 3.22
CA ALA A 78 -7.72 -3.10 3.68
C ALA A 78 -8.02 -3.93 4.94
N ASP A 79 -7.47 -5.15 4.98
CA ASP A 79 -7.63 -6.09 6.10
C ASP A 79 -6.30 -6.83 6.35
N ASN A 80 -6.27 -7.73 7.32
CA ASN A 80 -5.14 -8.60 7.60
C ASN A 80 -5.27 -9.98 6.93
N LYS A 81 -6.17 -10.14 5.96
CA LYS A 81 -6.50 -11.43 5.35
C LYS A 81 -6.02 -11.50 3.91
N THR A 82 -5.41 -12.62 3.56
CA THR A 82 -5.02 -12.97 2.20
C THR A 82 -5.60 -14.32 1.80
N CYS A 83 -5.61 -14.65 0.51
CA CYS A 83 -6.07 -15.95 0.02
C CYS A 83 -4.95 -16.69 -0.71
N GLY A 84 -4.95 -18.01 -0.56
CA GLY A 84 -3.99 -18.89 -1.20
C GLY A 84 -4.37 -19.33 -2.61
N HIS A 85 -3.85 -20.49 -3.01
CA HIS A 85 -4.19 -21.07 -4.30
C HIS A 85 -5.67 -21.48 -4.32
N ARG A 86 -6.45 -20.90 -5.24
CA ARG A 86 -7.92 -21.02 -5.33
C ARG A 86 -8.50 -22.44 -5.25
N PHE A 87 -7.74 -23.45 -5.64
CA PHE A 87 -8.17 -24.85 -5.59
C PHE A 87 -7.57 -25.67 -4.44
N MET A 88 -6.37 -25.31 -3.98
CA MET A 88 -5.61 -26.13 -3.01
C MET A 88 -5.76 -25.59 -1.59
N ALA A 89 -6.04 -24.29 -1.46
CA ALA A 89 -6.30 -23.60 -0.20
C ALA A 89 -7.25 -22.42 -0.48
N PRO A 90 -8.57 -22.69 -0.59
CA PRO A 90 -9.57 -21.68 -0.90
C PRO A 90 -9.86 -20.74 0.28
N ASP A 91 -9.54 -21.17 1.50
CA ASP A 91 -9.85 -20.42 2.71
C ASP A 91 -8.90 -19.23 2.92
N PRO A 92 -9.40 -18.10 3.46
CA PRO A 92 -8.56 -16.96 3.80
C PRO A 92 -7.58 -17.29 4.94
N VAL A 93 -6.37 -16.73 4.84
CA VAL A 93 -5.31 -16.78 5.85
C VAL A 93 -5.16 -15.42 6.49
N VAL A 94 -5.03 -15.40 7.81
CA VAL A 94 -4.75 -14.20 8.57
C VAL A 94 -3.23 -13.99 8.66
N ILE A 95 -2.77 -12.80 8.32
CA ILE A 95 -1.39 -12.36 8.46
C ILE A 95 -1.30 -11.45 9.69
N GLU A 96 -0.55 -11.86 10.70
CA GLU A 96 -0.45 -11.08 11.95
C GLU A 96 0.57 -9.93 11.83
N ASN A 97 1.65 -10.15 11.11
CA ASN A 97 2.73 -9.19 10.93
C ASN A 97 3.44 -9.40 9.58
N ALA A 98 4.29 -8.45 9.21
CA ALA A 98 5.05 -8.51 7.96
C ALA A 98 5.97 -9.75 7.91
N ASP A 99 6.59 -10.11 9.03
CA ASP A 99 7.51 -11.26 9.11
C ASP A 99 6.81 -12.61 8.88
N GLY A 100 5.51 -12.69 9.20
CA GLY A 100 4.68 -13.87 9.01
C GLY A 100 4.09 -13.99 7.61
N TYR A 101 4.26 -12.99 6.75
CA TYR A 101 3.64 -12.95 5.42
C TYR A 101 4.07 -14.13 4.54
N GLU A 102 5.38 -14.37 4.40
CA GLU A 102 5.90 -15.43 3.53
C GLU A 102 5.47 -16.82 4.03
N LYS A 103 5.62 -17.07 5.34
CA LYS A 103 5.21 -18.34 5.96
C LYS A 103 3.70 -18.58 5.81
N GLY A 104 2.90 -17.52 5.96
CA GLY A 104 1.45 -17.58 5.78
C GLY A 104 1.05 -17.93 4.35
N LEU A 105 1.76 -17.41 3.35
CA LEU A 105 1.54 -17.74 1.94
C LEU A 105 2.01 -19.17 1.59
N GLU A 106 3.18 -19.59 2.09
CA GLU A 106 3.69 -20.94 1.84
C GLU A 106 2.74 -22.01 2.37
N ALA A 107 2.14 -21.78 3.55
CA ALA A 107 1.14 -22.67 4.14
C ALA A 107 -0.09 -22.89 3.24
N VAL A 108 -0.37 -21.96 2.33
CA VAL A 108 -1.45 -22.04 1.34
C VAL A 108 -0.97 -22.21 -0.09
N SER A 109 0.21 -22.82 -0.25
CA SER A 109 0.80 -23.18 -1.54
C SER A 109 1.07 -21.99 -2.46
N VAL A 110 1.39 -20.82 -1.88
CA VAL A 110 1.77 -19.61 -2.62
C VAL A 110 3.18 -19.20 -2.22
N ILE A 111 4.06 -18.99 -3.20
CA ILE A 111 5.39 -18.43 -2.98
C ILE A 111 5.33 -16.94 -3.36
N GLY A 112 5.50 -16.07 -2.36
CA GLY A 112 5.47 -14.62 -2.54
C GLY A 112 6.76 -14.06 -3.14
N ASP A 113 7.91 -14.61 -2.74
CA ASP A 113 9.22 -14.20 -3.23
C ASP A 113 9.48 -14.66 -4.67
N PHE A 114 10.01 -13.76 -5.49
CA PHE A 114 10.23 -14.03 -6.91
C PHE A 114 11.39 -15.00 -7.17
N GLU A 115 12.50 -14.85 -6.46
CA GLU A 115 13.69 -15.68 -6.66
C GLU A 115 13.44 -17.10 -6.18
N LEU A 116 12.85 -17.26 -4.98
CA LEU A 116 12.44 -18.57 -4.44
C LEU A 116 11.43 -19.27 -5.35
N ARG A 117 10.51 -18.52 -5.95
CA ARG A 117 9.53 -19.09 -6.88
C ARG A 117 10.20 -19.60 -8.15
N LYS A 118 11.17 -18.87 -8.69
CA LYS A 118 11.91 -19.23 -9.91
C LYS A 118 12.81 -20.46 -9.73
N GLU A 119 13.32 -20.68 -8.53
CA GLU A 119 14.13 -21.87 -8.23
C GLU A 119 13.28 -23.14 -8.09
N LYS A 120 12.09 -23.03 -7.50
CA LYS A 120 11.22 -24.17 -7.17
C LYS A 120 10.24 -24.57 -8.27
N VAL A 121 9.96 -23.70 -9.24
CA VAL A 121 8.94 -23.88 -10.30
C VAL A 121 9.56 -23.71 -11.68
#